data_AF-A0A386ZGN8-F1
#
_entry.id   AF-A0A386ZGN8-F1
#
_cell.length_a   1.000
_cell.length_b   1.000
_cell.length_c   1.000
_cell.angle_alpha   90.00
_cell.angle_beta   90.00
_cell.angle_gamma   90.00
#
_symmetry.space_group_name_H-M   'P 1'
#
loop_
_entity.id
_entity.type
_entity.pdbx_description
1 polymer ?
#
loop_
_entity_poly.entity_id
_entity_poly.type
_entity_poly.pdbx_seq_one_letter_code
_entity_poly.pdbx_strand_id
1 'polypeptide(L)'
;MTLYHARHAITTSLVAECAEHEPGEPAPNWRLSWLEQPRWTREQATAAMELTELLVGPTATTGPAWQRAQAIASALGIDVEQARTALARRREERGRS
;
A
#
# COMPACT_ATOMS: atom_id res chain seq x y z
N MET A 1 -0.80 -14.60 -1.27
CA MET A 1 -0.59 -13.31 -0.61
C MET A 1 -1.09 -13.43 0.82
N THR A 2 -0.29 -13.01 1.79
CA THR A 2 -0.63 -13.09 3.22
C THR A 2 -0.25 -11.77 3.88
N LEU A 3 -1.26 -10.97 4.22
CA LEU A 3 -1.09 -9.78 5.03
C LEU A 3 -1.17 -10.17 6.51
N TYR A 4 -0.23 -9.66 7.31
CA TYR A 4 -0.24 -9.81 8.76
C TYR A 4 -0.89 -8.58 9.39
N HIS A 5 -1.97 -8.79 10.13
CA HIS A 5 -2.73 -7.73 10.79
C HIS A 5 -2.44 -7.69 12.28
N ALA A 6 -1.90 -6.57 12.75
CA ALA A 6 -1.80 -6.23 14.16
C ALA A 6 -2.78 -5.09 14.50
N ARG A 7 -2.90 -4.76 15.80
CA ARG A 7 -3.67 -3.60 16.25
C ARG A 7 -3.11 -2.28 15.70
N HIS A 8 -1.78 -2.22 15.55
CA HIS A 8 -1.07 -0.99 15.21
C HIS A 8 -0.42 -0.99 13.82
N ALA A 9 -0.44 -2.13 13.11
CA ALA A 9 0.23 -2.27 11.83
C ALA A 9 -0.43 -3.31 10.92
N ILE A 10 -0.30 -3.11 9.62
CA ILE A 10 -0.54 -4.12 8.58
C ILE A 10 0.77 -4.26 7.79
N THR A 11 1.27 -5.48 7.68
CA THR A 11 2.57 -5.78 7.07
C THR A 11 2.48 -7.01 6.17
N THR A 12 3.54 -7.26 5.41
CA THR A 12 3.72 -8.47 4.61
C THR A 12 5.18 -8.84 4.59
N SER A 13 5.49 -10.12 4.34
CA SER A 13 6.86 -10.59 4.17
C SER A 13 7.42 -10.31 2.76
N LEU A 14 6.60 -9.84 1.82
CA LEU A 14 7.04 -9.62 0.43
C LEU A 14 7.71 -8.27 0.21
N VAL A 15 7.36 -7.27 1.02
CA VAL A 15 7.79 -5.89 0.85
C VAL A 15 8.11 -5.26 2.21
N ALA A 16 8.94 -4.22 2.24
CA ALA A 16 9.30 -3.53 3.48
C ALA A 16 8.26 -2.47 3.90
N GLU A 17 7.29 -2.23 3.03
CA GLU A 17 6.22 -1.27 3.18
C GLU A 17 5.17 -1.76 4.17
N CYS A 18 4.55 -0.83 4.87
CA CYS A 18 3.57 -1.11 5.90
C CYS A 18 2.48 -0.06 5.96
N ALA A 19 1.36 -0.41 6.60
CA ALA A 19 0.39 0.55 7.09
C ALA A 19 0.48 0.63 8.62
N GLU A 20 0.54 1.83 9.17
CA GLU A 20 0.62 2.09 10.61
C GLU A 20 -0.65 2.79 11.08
N HIS A 21 -1.17 2.39 12.24
CA HIS A 21 -2.30 3.06 12.88
C HIS A 21 -1.78 4.13 13.83
N GLU A 22 -2.20 5.37 13.63
CA GLU A 22 -1.84 6.48 14.51
C GLU A 22 -2.79 6.54 15.72
N PRO A 23 -2.29 6.29 16.95
CA PRO A 23 -3.11 6.31 18.14
C PRO A 23 -3.51 7.75 18.51
N GLY A 24 -4.74 7.93 18.97
CA GLY A 24 -5.25 9.21 19.48
C GLY A 24 -6.02 10.05 18.47
N GLU A 25 -5.95 9.73 17.18
CA GLU A 25 -6.70 10.41 16.12
C GLU A 25 -8.02 9.67 15.80
N PRO A 26 -9.11 10.39 15.50
CA PRO A 26 -10.33 9.77 14.99
C PRO A 26 -10.09 9.15 13.61
N ALA A 27 -10.82 8.08 13.29
CA ALA A 27 -10.75 7.46 11.97
C ALA A 27 -11.21 8.45 10.88
N PRO A 28 -10.60 8.45 9.68
CA PRO A 28 -9.48 7.61 9.25
C PRO A 28 -8.13 8.04 9.84
N ASN A 29 -7.35 7.07 10.36
CA ASN A 29 -6.11 7.32 11.10
C ASN A 29 -4.98 6.30 10.76
N TRP A 30 -5.11 5.58 9.64
CA TRP A 30 -4.04 4.74 9.12
C TRP A 30 -3.16 5.50 8.13
N ARG A 31 -1.84 5.29 8.20
CA ARG A 31 -0.84 5.87 7.31
C ARG A 31 -0.13 4.78 6.54
N LEU A 32 0.13 5.00 5.25
CA LEU A 32 0.96 4.11 4.44
C LEU A 32 2.40 4.62 4.43
N SER A 33 3.37 3.72 4.53
CA SER A 33 4.80 4.04 4.52
C SER A 33 5.32 4.62 3.19
N TRP A 34 4.51 4.54 2.12
CA TRP A 34 4.84 5.02 0.77
C TRP A 34 3.85 6.09 0.26
N LEU A 35 2.76 6.33 0.99
CA LEU A 35 1.74 7.33 0.68
C LEU A 35 1.18 7.90 1.98
N GLU A 36 1.92 8.86 2.53
CA GLU A 36 1.70 9.38 3.89
C GLU A 36 0.39 10.14 4.05
N GLN A 37 -0.18 10.65 2.95
CA GLN A 37 -1.46 11.33 2.90
C GLN A 37 -2.27 10.84 1.69
N PRO A 38 -3.61 10.76 1.78
CA PRO A 38 -4.45 11.05 2.95
C PRO A 38 -4.33 9.99 4.06
N ARG A 39 -5.06 10.19 5.17
CA ARG A 39 -5.28 9.12 6.16
C ARG A 39 -6.31 8.13 5.63
N TRP A 40 -6.13 6.86 5.97
CA TRP A 40 -6.94 5.75 5.47
C TRP A 40 -7.75 5.10 6.59
N THR A 41 -8.90 4.51 6.24
CA THR A 41 -9.53 3.53 7.12
C THR A 41 -8.70 2.26 7.18
N ARG A 42 -9.00 1.36 8.12
CA ARG A 42 -8.31 0.06 8.21
C ARG A 42 -8.50 -0.77 6.94
N GLU A 43 -9.70 -0.74 6.37
CA GLU A 43 -10.06 -1.46 5.16
C GLU A 43 -9.30 -0.91 3.96
N GLN A 44 -9.22 0.42 3.84
CA GLN A 44 -8.45 1.07 2.79
C GLN A 44 -6.95 0.81 2.93
N ALA A 45 -6.42 0.86 4.16
CA ALA A 45 -5.02 0.53 4.45
C ALA A 45 -4.71 -0.94 4.09
N THR A 46 -5.64 -1.86 4.35
CA THR A 46 -5.53 -3.26 3.94
C THR A 46 -5.48 -3.40 2.42
N ALA A 47 -6.41 -2.73 1.72
CA ALA A 47 -6.45 -2.74 0.27
C ALA A 47 -5.18 -2.12 -0.34
N ALA A 48 -4.65 -1.05 0.25
CA ALA A 48 -3.40 -0.44 -0.18
C ALA A 48 -2.17 -1.35 0.04
N MET A 49 -2.17 -2.17 1.09
CA MET A 49 -1.15 -3.20 1.30
C MET A 49 -1.25 -4.32 0.26
N GLU A 50 -2.46 -4.76 -0.10
CA GLU A 50 -2.67 -5.68 -1.24
C GLU A 50 -2.17 -5.07 -2.55
N LEU A 51 -2.53 -3.80 -2.83
CA LEU A 51 -2.05 -3.08 -4.00
C LEU A 51 -0.52 -3.04 -4.05
N THR A 52 0.11 -2.83 -2.89
CA THR A 52 1.57 -2.81 -2.78
C THR A 52 2.15 -4.14 -3.26
N GLU A 53 1.70 -5.27 -2.72
CA GLU A 53 2.20 -6.59 -3.15
C GLU A 53 2.02 -6.83 -4.66
N LEU A 54 0.85 -6.46 -5.20
CA LEU A 54 0.53 -6.62 -6.62
C LEU A 54 1.47 -5.81 -7.52
N LEU A 55 1.85 -4.60 -7.10
CA LEU A 55 2.75 -3.72 -7.86
C LEU A 55 4.24 -4.06 -7.70
N VAL A 56 4.60 -4.85 -6.69
CA VAL A 56 5.98 -5.32 -6.50
C VAL A 56 6.27 -6.60 -7.27
N GLY A 57 5.26 -7.45 -7.49
CA GLY A 57 5.44 -8.76 -8.12
C GLY A 57 5.92 -8.72 -9.58
N PRO A 58 6.49 -9.81 -10.11
CA PRO A 58 6.96 -9.90 -11.50
C PRO A 58 5.84 -9.75 -12.54
N THR A 59 4.58 -9.92 -12.13
CA THR A 59 3.38 -9.75 -12.97
C THR A 59 2.71 -8.39 -12.81
N ALA A 60 3.40 -7.41 -12.21
CA ALA A 60 2.87 -6.09 -11.86
C ALA A 60 2.46 -5.20 -13.05
N THR A 61 2.51 -5.69 -14.30
CA THR A 61 2.22 -4.89 -15.50
C THR A 61 1.24 -5.54 -16.46
N THR A 62 0.86 -6.81 -16.26
CA THR A 62 -0.04 -7.53 -17.17
C THR A 62 -0.92 -8.55 -16.45
N GLY A 63 -1.96 -9.03 -17.14
CA GLY A 63 -2.81 -10.12 -16.66
C GLY A 63 -3.73 -9.77 -15.48
N PRO A 64 -4.27 -10.79 -14.80
CA PRO A 64 -5.27 -10.61 -13.73
C PRO A 64 -4.75 -9.79 -12.54
N ALA A 65 -3.46 -9.89 -12.21
CA ALA A 65 -2.84 -9.12 -11.13
C ALA A 65 -2.88 -7.61 -11.42
N TRP A 66 -2.60 -7.21 -12.66
CA TRP A 66 -2.67 -5.81 -13.09
C TRP A 66 -4.10 -5.25 -13.09
N GLN A 67 -5.09 -6.06 -13.50
CA GLN A 67 -6.50 -5.66 -13.44
C GLN A 67 -6.96 -5.47 -11.99
N ARG A 68 -6.55 -6.38 -11.10
CA ARG A 68 -6.82 -6.28 -9.66
C ARG A 68 -6.17 -5.03 -9.06
N ALA A 69 -4.92 -4.74 -9.41
CA ALA A 69 -4.21 -3.54 -8.96
C ALA A 69 -4.94 -2.25 -9.38
N GLN A 70 -5.37 -2.15 -10.65
CA GLN A 70 -6.16 -1.02 -11.14
C GLN A 70 -7.49 -0.87 -10.39
N ALA A 71 -8.20 -1.97 -10.16
CA ALA A 71 -9.47 -1.94 -9.43
C ALA A 71 -9.30 -1.45 -7.99
N ILE A 72 -8.25 -1.89 -7.30
CA ILE A 72 -7.95 -1.44 -5.94
C ILE A 72 -7.54 0.05 -5.93
N ALA A 73 -6.65 0.46 -6.83
CA ALA A 73 -6.23 1.86 -6.93
C ALA A 73 -7.44 2.77 -7.16
N SER A 74 -8.34 2.40 -8.08
CA SER A 74 -9.59 3.12 -8.33
C SER A 74 -10.50 3.17 -7.10
N ALA A 75 -10.67 2.08 -6.36
CA ALA A 75 -11.45 2.06 -5.12
C ALA A 75 -10.85 2.92 -4.00
N LEU A 76 -9.52 3.11 -4.02
CA LEU A 76 -8.80 4.01 -3.13
C LEU A 76 -8.79 5.47 -3.63
N GLY A 77 -9.36 5.74 -4.81
CA GLY A 77 -9.39 7.08 -5.40
C GLY A 77 -8.02 7.55 -5.92
N ILE A 78 -7.10 6.64 -6.21
CA ILE A 78 -5.76 6.94 -6.74
C ILE A 78 -5.55 6.27 -8.10
N ASP A 79 -4.63 6.82 -8.88
CA ASP A 79 -4.18 6.17 -10.11
C ASP A 79 -3.16 5.05 -9.79
N VAL A 80 -3.25 3.92 -10.49
CA VAL A 80 -2.32 2.78 -10.31
C VAL A 80 -0.86 3.18 -10.64
N GLU A 81 -0.66 4.08 -11.59
CA GLU A 81 0.64 4.62 -11.98
C GLU A 81 1.20 5.59 -10.93
N GLN A 82 0.32 6.36 -10.28
CA GLN A 82 0.72 7.17 -9.13
C GLN A 82 1.19 6.28 -7.97
N ALA A 83 0.46 5.20 -7.68
CA ALA A 83 0.86 4.23 -6.67
C ALA A 83 2.20 3.58 -7.00
N ARG A 84 2.40 3.16 -8.26
CA ARG A 84 3.66 2.60 -8.74
C ARG A 84 4.83 3.57 -8.60
N THR A 85 4.61 4.83 -8.96
CA THR A 85 5.63 5.90 -8.85
C THR A 85 6.00 6.17 -7.39
N ALA A 86 5.01 6.24 -6.50
CA ALA A 86 5.23 6.46 -5.07
C ALA A 86 6.04 5.30 -4.42
N LEU A 87 5.72 4.05 -4.79
CA LEU A 87 6.47 2.87 -4.36
C LEU A 87 7.89 2.84 -4.90
N ALA A 88 8.09 3.19 -6.17
CA ALA A 88 9.43 3.27 -6.78
C ALA A 88 10.30 4.31 -6.03
N ARG A 89 9.77 5.52 -5.82
CA ARG A 89 10.45 6.56 -5.04
C ARG A 89 10.82 6.09 -3.64
N ARG A 90 9.90 5.42 -2.94
CA ARG A 90 10.14 4.94 -1.58
C ARG A 90 11.25 3.90 -1.51
N ARG A 91 11.37 3.04 -2.53
CA ARG A 91 12.46 2.06 -2.63
C ARG A 91 13.81 2.72 -2.88
N GLU A 92 13.84 3.73 -3.74
CA GLU A 92 15.06 4.52 -3.99
C GLU A 92 15.54 5.23 -2.73
N GLU A 93 14.64 5.84 -1.96
CA GLU A 93 14.97 6.48 -0.68
C GLU A 93 15.60 5.50 0.31
N ARG A 94 15.07 4.27 0.40
CA ARG A 94 15.62 3.24 1.29
C ARG A 94 16.96 2.69 0.80
N GLY A 95 17.15 2.54 -0.51
CA GLY A 95 18.44 2.10 -1.07
C GLY A 95 19.57 3.12 -0.90
N ARG A 96 19.25 4.36 -0.50
CA ARG A 96 20.21 5.44 -0.20
C ARG A 96 20.51 5.60 1.29
N SER A 97 19.83 4.88 2.19
CA SER A 97 20.10 4.88 3.65
C SER A 97 21.00 3.72 4.04
#